data_AF-A0A8J7HK91-F1
#
_entry.id   AF-A0A8J7HK91-F1
#
_cell.length_a   1.000
_cell.length_b   1.000
_cell.length_c   1.000
_cell.angle_alpha   90.00
_cell.angle_beta   90.00
_cell.angle_gamma   90.00
#
_symmetry.space_group_name_H-M   'P 1'
#
loop_
_entity.id
_entity.type
_entity.pdbx_description
1 polymer ?
#
loop_
_entity_poly.entity_id
_entity_poly.type
_entity_poly.pdbx_seq_one_letter_code
_entity_poly.pdbx_strand_id
1 'polypeptide(L)'
;MTVGVVSPYQTNFEQVQELIQENLCLKATQFHLVERRPVSPQWAQAPIQGRRLAVGDAALAYSPIAGQGIRFALSSALAAAAVVRTWRDSPADANYATQYYLELVNAEKLRHLSNINSLSSNQPLATNPAKPSFNNTALPSRVYYTGQTKMTGLYINGLIKCTEAIALPDGDIVRWLGNFDLLTMRDYCTKPLATTSLIEQLHQQQIGESEALYLIRWCLERNIISTADIKGNWELGIGTTDN
;
A
#
# COMPACT_ATOMS: atom_id res chain seq x y z
N MET A 1 -19.72 -11.70 14.53
CA MET A 1 -18.74 -11.78 13.43
C MET A 1 -18.73 -13.21 12.99
N THR A 2 -18.90 -13.47 11.69
CA THR A 2 -18.89 -14.84 11.14
C THR A 2 -17.59 -15.02 10.38
N VAL A 3 -16.83 -16.07 10.69
CA VAL A 3 -15.55 -16.38 10.04
C VAL A 3 -15.78 -17.42 8.95
N GLY A 4 -15.31 -17.19 7.72
CA GLY A 4 -15.26 -18.21 6.68
C GLY A 4 -13.92 -18.95 6.76
N VAL A 5 -13.93 -20.28 6.73
CA VAL A 5 -12.70 -21.10 6.77
C VAL A 5 -12.56 -21.87 5.45
N VAL A 6 -11.34 -21.96 4.92
CA VAL A 6 -11.00 -22.73 3.71
C VAL A 6 -10.06 -23.87 4.12
N SER A 7 -10.40 -25.11 3.78
CA SER A 7 -9.58 -26.30 4.08
C SER A 7 -9.00 -26.91 2.79
N PRO A 8 -7.72 -27.33 2.78
CA PRO A 8 -7.11 -28.01 1.64
C PRO A 8 -7.44 -29.51 1.54
N TYR A 9 -8.01 -30.13 2.59
CA TYR A 9 -8.26 -31.57 2.64
C TYR A 9 -9.71 -31.93 2.29
N GLN A 10 -9.93 -33.16 1.78
CA GLN A 10 -11.25 -33.80 1.78
C GLN A 10 -11.64 -34.20 3.21
N THR A 11 -11.68 -33.26 4.13
CA THR A 11 -12.08 -33.53 5.51
C THR A 11 -13.60 -33.50 5.61
N ASN A 12 -14.17 -34.50 6.30
CA ASN A 12 -15.57 -34.49 6.70
C ASN A 12 -15.84 -33.16 7.44
N PHE A 13 -16.95 -32.48 7.13
CA PHE A 13 -17.29 -31.17 7.70
C PHE A 13 -17.24 -31.20 9.25
N GLU A 14 -17.61 -32.34 9.83
CA GLU A 14 -17.54 -32.58 11.28
C GLU A 14 -16.10 -32.52 11.83
N GLN A 15 -15.12 -33.11 11.14
CA GLN A 15 -13.70 -33.08 11.56
C GLN A 15 -13.11 -31.66 11.49
N VAL A 16 -13.50 -30.89 10.47
CA VAL A 16 -13.10 -29.47 10.35
C VAL A 16 -13.72 -28.65 11.48
N GLN A 17 -14.96 -28.96 11.86
CA GLN A 17 -15.68 -28.28 12.93
C GLN A 17 -15.03 -28.52 14.31
N GLU A 18 -14.62 -29.76 14.62
CA GLU A 18 -13.86 -30.08 15.83
C GLU A 18 -12.53 -29.32 15.89
N LEU A 19 -11.72 -29.41 14.82
CA LEU A 19 -10.43 -28.71 14.75
C LEU A 19 -10.57 -27.19 14.92
N ILE A 20 -11.59 -26.58 14.32
CA ILE A 20 -11.84 -25.14 14.46
C ILE A 20 -12.30 -24.79 15.89
N GLN A 21 -13.17 -25.60 16.49
CA GLN A 21 -13.61 -25.38 17.87
C GLN A 21 -12.45 -25.48 18.85
N GLU A 22 -11.61 -26.51 18.71
CA GLU A 22 -10.45 -26.76 19.57
C GLU A 22 -9.37 -25.67 19.43
N ASN A 23 -9.05 -25.25 18.21
CA ASN A 23 -7.89 -24.38 17.97
C ASN A 23 -8.24 -22.89 17.92
N LEU A 24 -9.47 -22.53 17.56
CA LEU A 24 -9.88 -21.13 17.34
C LEU A 24 -10.91 -20.64 18.35
N CYS A 25 -11.38 -21.49 19.28
CA CYS A 25 -12.38 -21.15 20.30
C CYS A 25 -13.68 -20.55 19.71
N LEU A 26 -14.02 -20.90 18.47
CA LEU A 26 -15.24 -20.45 17.79
C LEU A 26 -16.34 -21.50 17.92
N LYS A 27 -17.56 -21.10 18.28
CA LYS A 27 -18.73 -22.01 18.22
C LYS A 27 -19.08 -22.31 16.77
N ALA A 28 -19.63 -23.50 16.48
CA ALA A 28 -20.07 -23.91 15.14
C ALA A 28 -20.99 -22.90 14.44
N THR A 29 -21.80 -22.18 15.22
CA THR A 29 -22.72 -21.13 14.70
C THR A 29 -22.02 -19.83 14.30
N GLN A 30 -20.73 -19.69 14.60
CA GLN A 30 -19.92 -18.49 14.36
C GLN A 30 -19.03 -18.61 13.11
N PHE A 31 -19.05 -19.76 12.42
CA PHE A 31 -18.31 -19.95 11.18
C PHE A 31 -19.07 -20.84 10.19
N HIS A 32 -18.72 -20.77 8.91
CA HIS A 32 -19.24 -21.67 7.88
C HIS A 32 -18.11 -22.02 6.91
N LEU A 33 -18.07 -23.28 6.47
CA LEU A 33 -17.19 -23.71 5.40
C LEU A 33 -17.72 -23.13 4.09
N VAL A 34 -16.90 -22.36 3.39
CA VAL A 34 -17.30 -21.72 2.14
C VAL A 34 -17.03 -22.68 0.98
N GLU A 35 -15.76 -22.95 0.63
CA GLU A 35 -15.38 -23.86 -0.46
C GLU A 35 -13.94 -24.41 -0.28
N ARG A 36 -13.46 -25.22 -1.24
CA ARG A 36 -12.05 -25.67 -1.36
C ARG A 36 -11.20 -24.62 -2.06
N ARG A 37 -9.88 -24.64 -1.81
CA ARG A 37 -8.94 -23.78 -2.53
C ARG A 37 -8.99 -24.08 -4.05
N PRO A 38 -9.31 -23.10 -4.90
CA PRO A 38 -9.32 -23.29 -6.34
C PRO A 38 -7.91 -23.38 -6.91
N VAL A 39 -7.75 -24.11 -8.01
CA VAL A 39 -6.47 -24.19 -8.75
C VAL A 39 -6.24 -22.93 -9.60
N SER A 40 -7.31 -22.19 -9.92
CA SER A 40 -7.30 -20.94 -10.67
C SER A 40 -7.37 -19.71 -9.75
N PRO A 41 -6.83 -18.55 -10.17
CA PRO A 41 -7.05 -17.30 -9.45
C PRO A 41 -8.55 -17.00 -9.27
N GLN A 42 -8.94 -16.60 -8.07
CA GLN A 42 -10.31 -16.17 -7.76
C GLN A 42 -10.27 -14.99 -6.80
N TRP A 43 -11.30 -14.13 -6.82
CA TRP A 43 -11.38 -12.97 -5.94
C TRP A 43 -12.83 -12.68 -5.55
N ALA A 44 -13.01 -12.15 -4.33
CA ALA A 44 -14.29 -11.64 -3.89
C ALA A 44 -14.63 -10.35 -4.66
N GLN A 45 -15.83 -10.26 -5.23
CA GLN A 45 -16.32 -9.02 -5.84
C GLN A 45 -16.56 -7.93 -4.79
N ALA A 46 -17.02 -8.32 -3.60
CA ALA A 46 -17.25 -7.45 -2.46
C ALA A 46 -16.49 -7.99 -1.23
N PRO A 47 -15.17 -7.77 -1.12
CA PRO A 47 -14.38 -8.28 0.00
C PRO A 47 -14.76 -7.64 1.34
N ILE A 48 -15.50 -6.53 1.31
CA ILE A 48 -16.24 -5.99 2.46
C ILE A 48 -17.70 -5.82 2.09
N GLN A 49 -18.60 -6.32 2.95
CA GLN A 49 -20.03 -6.04 2.85
C GLN A 49 -20.64 -5.94 4.25
N GLY A 50 -21.00 -4.72 4.67
CA GLY A 50 -21.50 -4.45 6.01
C GLY A 50 -20.51 -4.89 7.08
N ARG A 51 -20.88 -5.89 7.89
CA ARG A 51 -20.05 -6.45 8.99
C ARG A 51 -19.26 -7.71 8.59
N ARG A 52 -19.11 -7.98 7.30
CA ARG A 52 -18.39 -9.13 6.76
C ARG A 52 -17.14 -8.64 6.04
N LEU A 53 -15.99 -9.25 6.37
CA LEU A 53 -14.75 -9.10 5.62
C LEU A 53 -14.30 -10.48 5.14
N ALA A 54 -13.94 -10.58 3.87
CA ALA A 54 -13.22 -11.71 3.34
C ALA A 54 -11.71 -11.52 3.61
N VAL A 55 -10.99 -12.56 4.01
CA VAL A 55 -9.55 -12.51 4.38
C VAL A 55 -8.82 -13.69 3.73
N GLY A 56 -7.56 -13.48 3.32
CA GLY A 56 -6.75 -14.50 2.64
C GLY A 56 -7.41 -15.01 1.37
N ASP A 57 -7.43 -16.33 1.19
CA ASP A 57 -8.01 -16.95 0.00
C ASP A 57 -9.50 -16.61 -0.20
N ALA A 58 -10.24 -16.26 0.86
CA ALA A 58 -11.62 -15.80 0.73
C ALA A 58 -11.71 -14.41 0.05
N ALA A 59 -10.68 -13.56 0.19
CA ALA A 59 -10.61 -12.26 -0.47
C ALA A 59 -9.99 -12.37 -1.87
N LEU A 60 -8.87 -13.06 -1.98
CA LEU A 60 -8.11 -13.27 -3.21
C LEU A 60 -7.30 -14.56 -3.07
N ALA A 61 -7.68 -15.57 -3.85
CA ALA A 61 -6.92 -16.79 -4.03
C ALA A 61 -5.95 -16.61 -5.20
N TYR A 62 -4.65 -16.69 -4.92
CA TYR A 62 -3.59 -16.62 -5.94
C TYR A 62 -3.42 -17.95 -6.67
N SER A 63 -3.00 -17.88 -7.93
CA SER A 63 -2.32 -19.01 -8.57
C SER A 63 -1.06 -19.38 -7.76
N PRO A 64 -0.84 -20.68 -7.49
CA PRO A 64 0.25 -21.13 -6.63
C PRO A 64 1.64 -20.88 -7.24
N ILE A 65 1.73 -20.61 -8.55
CA ILE A 65 2.99 -20.45 -9.29
C ILE A 65 3.91 -19.39 -8.68
N ALA A 66 3.35 -18.33 -8.10
CA ALA A 66 4.12 -17.21 -7.57
C ALA A 66 4.39 -17.30 -6.05
N GLY A 67 3.88 -18.31 -5.34
CA GLY A 67 4.08 -18.48 -3.90
C GLY A 67 3.51 -17.35 -3.01
N GLN A 68 2.64 -16.49 -3.55
CA GLN A 68 2.19 -15.25 -2.88
C GLN A 68 1.05 -15.43 -1.87
N GLY A 69 0.35 -16.58 -1.89
CA GLY A 69 -0.88 -16.78 -1.10
C GLY A 69 -0.68 -16.58 0.39
N ILE A 70 0.40 -17.11 0.98
CA ILE A 70 0.68 -16.97 2.42
C ILE A 70 0.96 -15.51 2.78
N ARG A 71 1.77 -14.81 1.97
CA ARG A 71 2.06 -13.38 2.18
C ARG A 71 0.76 -12.58 2.20
N PHE A 72 -0.10 -12.78 1.21
CA PHE A 72 -1.36 -12.06 1.15
C PHE A 72 -2.32 -12.43 2.29
N ALA A 73 -2.39 -13.70 2.68
CA ALA A 73 -3.22 -14.13 3.82
C ALA A 73 -2.82 -13.42 5.11
N LEU A 74 -1.52 -13.30 5.39
CA LEU A 74 -1.02 -12.54 6.54
C LEU A 74 -1.30 -11.04 6.42
N SER A 75 -1.00 -10.42 5.28
CA SER A 75 -1.24 -8.99 5.05
C SER A 75 -2.72 -8.61 5.16
N SER A 76 -3.60 -9.40 4.54
CA SER A 76 -5.05 -9.17 4.60
C SER A 76 -5.62 -9.41 6.01
N ALA A 77 -5.10 -10.38 6.76
CA ALA A 77 -5.51 -10.58 8.16
C ALA A 77 -5.16 -9.39 9.05
N LEU A 78 -3.94 -8.87 8.93
CA LEU A 78 -3.51 -7.68 9.67
C LEU A 78 -4.32 -6.44 9.28
N ALA A 79 -4.57 -6.26 7.98
CA ALA A 79 -5.39 -5.17 7.48
C ALA A 79 -6.85 -5.27 7.98
N ALA A 80 -7.46 -6.45 7.93
CA ALA A 80 -8.82 -6.67 8.41
C ALA A 80 -8.94 -6.40 9.92
N ALA A 81 -7.96 -6.82 10.72
CA ALA A 81 -7.92 -6.52 12.15
C ALA A 81 -7.87 -5.01 12.41
N ALA A 82 -7.06 -4.27 11.63
CA ALA A 82 -6.97 -2.82 11.72
C ALA A 82 -8.31 -2.14 11.37
N VAL A 83 -8.97 -2.61 10.31
CA VAL A 83 -10.27 -2.10 9.86
C VAL A 83 -11.35 -2.31 10.90
N VAL A 84 -11.45 -3.54 11.44
CA VAL A 84 -12.41 -3.86 12.51
C VAL A 84 -12.14 -3.01 13.75
N ARG A 85 -10.87 -2.82 14.12
CA ARG A 85 -10.49 -1.96 15.24
C ARG A 85 -10.86 -0.51 14.97
N THR A 86 -10.61 0.03 13.77
CA THR A 86 -11.02 1.39 13.39
C THR A 86 -12.53 1.56 13.44
N TRP A 87 -13.31 0.60 12.92
CA TRP A 87 -14.78 0.66 13.01
C TRP A 87 -15.28 0.74 14.46
N ARG A 88 -14.59 0.07 15.38
CA ARG A 88 -14.93 0.07 16.81
C ARG A 88 -14.47 1.34 17.53
N ASP A 89 -13.20 1.70 17.36
CA ASP A 89 -12.50 2.69 18.18
C ASP A 89 -12.49 4.09 17.55
N SER A 90 -12.71 4.21 16.24
CA SER A 90 -12.64 5.47 15.50
C SER A 90 -13.70 5.52 14.39
N PRO A 91 -15.00 5.59 14.72
CA PRO A 91 -16.09 5.53 13.74
C PRO A 91 -16.03 6.62 12.66
N ALA A 92 -15.43 7.79 12.97
CA ALA A 92 -15.21 8.85 12.00
C ALA A 92 -14.31 8.43 10.82
N ASP A 93 -13.40 7.48 11.03
CA ASP A 93 -12.49 6.94 10.02
C ASP A 93 -13.04 5.65 9.36
N ALA A 94 -14.25 5.21 9.69
CA ALA A 94 -14.78 3.90 9.25
C ALA A 94 -14.90 3.77 7.72
N ASN A 95 -15.22 4.87 7.04
CA ASN A 95 -15.28 4.90 5.58
C ASN A 95 -13.89 4.75 4.97
N TYR A 96 -12.88 5.44 5.51
CA TYR A 96 -11.49 5.31 5.07
C TYR A 96 -10.93 3.92 5.34
N ALA A 97 -11.27 3.31 6.48
CA ALA A 97 -10.92 1.92 6.77
C ALA A 97 -11.50 0.94 5.75
N THR A 98 -12.76 1.15 5.37
CA THR A 98 -13.42 0.34 4.35
C THR A 98 -12.72 0.48 3.00
N GLN A 99 -12.48 1.72 2.54
CA GLN A 99 -11.81 1.97 1.26
C GLN A 99 -10.38 1.42 1.24
N TYR A 100 -9.61 1.61 2.32
CA TYR A 100 -8.26 1.06 2.46
C TYR A 100 -8.21 -0.45 2.17
N TYR A 101 -9.14 -1.22 2.73
CA TYR A 101 -9.15 -2.67 2.52
C TYR A 101 -9.57 -3.06 1.10
N LEU A 102 -10.56 -2.37 0.54
CA LEU A 102 -10.98 -2.58 -0.85
C LEU A 102 -9.82 -2.33 -1.82
N GLU A 103 -9.09 -1.22 -1.61
CA GLU A 103 -7.90 -0.86 -2.39
C GLU A 103 -6.79 -1.90 -2.23
N LEU A 104 -6.52 -2.38 -1.00
CA LEU A 104 -5.52 -3.41 -0.73
C LEU A 104 -5.81 -4.71 -1.51
N VAL A 105 -7.04 -5.22 -1.45
CA VAL A 105 -7.41 -6.45 -2.18
C VAL A 105 -7.34 -6.23 -3.69
N ASN A 106 -7.80 -5.08 -4.18
CA ASN A 106 -7.77 -4.76 -5.61
C ASN A 106 -6.34 -4.59 -6.15
N ALA A 107 -5.45 -3.91 -5.42
CA ALA A 107 -4.05 -3.74 -5.79
C ALA A 107 -3.32 -5.08 -5.86
N GLU A 108 -3.57 -5.96 -4.89
CA GLU A 108 -3.01 -7.31 -4.86
C GLU A 108 -3.52 -8.18 -6.02
N LYS A 109 -4.79 -8.06 -6.39
CA LYS A 109 -5.36 -8.69 -7.60
C LYS A 109 -4.67 -8.20 -8.86
N LEU A 110 -4.55 -6.88 -9.05
CA LEU A 110 -3.92 -6.29 -10.23
C LEU A 110 -2.46 -6.70 -10.36
N ARG A 111 -1.71 -6.67 -9.24
CA ARG A 111 -0.32 -7.14 -9.19
C ARG A 111 -0.20 -8.62 -9.57
N HIS A 112 -1.10 -9.46 -9.06
CA HIS A 112 -1.12 -10.88 -9.40
C HIS A 112 -1.33 -11.12 -10.90
N LEU A 113 -2.33 -10.45 -11.49
CA LEU A 113 -2.63 -10.56 -12.92
C LEU A 113 -1.46 -10.07 -13.78
N SER A 114 -0.84 -8.95 -13.40
CA SER A 114 0.37 -8.44 -14.07
C SER A 114 1.50 -9.48 -14.04
N ASN A 115 1.73 -10.13 -12.90
CA ASN A 115 2.75 -11.17 -12.77
C ASN A 115 2.45 -12.39 -13.65
N ILE A 116 1.20 -12.88 -13.68
CA ILE A 116 0.81 -14.00 -14.54
C ILE A 116 1.02 -13.65 -16.02
N ASN A 117 0.62 -12.44 -16.43
CA ASN A 117 0.80 -11.98 -17.80
C ASN A 117 2.28 -11.94 -18.19
N SER A 118 3.15 -11.44 -17.30
CA SER A 118 4.61 -11.41 -17.54
C SER A 118 5.22 -12.80 -17.70
N LEU A 119 4.77 -13.78 -16.91
CA LEU A 119 5.20 -15.18 -17.03
C LEU A 119 4.75 -15.83 -18.35
N SER A 120 3.60 -15.40 -18.87
CA SER A 120 3.01 -15.97 -20.09
C SER A 120 3.64 -15.38 -21.37
N SER A 121 4.16 -14.15 -21.29
CA SER A 121 4.71 -13.43 -22.44
C SER A 121 6.22 -13.61 -22.66
N ASN A 122 6.93 -14.44 -21.86
CA ASN A 122 8.40 -14.47 -21.80
C ASN A 122 9.05 -13.09 -21.61
N GLN A 123 8.26 -12.08 -21.21
CA GLN A 123 8.80 -10.80 -20.80
C GLN A 123 9.43 -11.01 -19.42
N PRO A 124 10.49 -10.25 -19.08
CA PRO A 124 11.03 -10.28 -17.73
C PRO A 124 9.85 -10.08 -16.77
N LEU A 125 9.74 -10.99 -15.78
CA LEU A 125 8.84 -10.80 -14.64
C LEU A 125 8.94 -9.33 -14.24
N ALA A 126 7.81 -8.66 -14.09
CA ALA A 126 7.76 -7.35 -13.46
C ALA A 126 8.26 -7.55 -12.03
N THR A 127 9.58 -7.59 -11.86
CA THR A 127 10.24 -7.64 -10.57
C THR A 127 9.71 -6.45 -9.80
N ASN A 128 9.50 -6.64 -8.48
CA ASN A 128 9.41 -5.55 -7.49
C ASN A 128 10.09 -4.31 -8.04
N PRO A 129 9.41 -3.12 -8.04
CA PRO A 129 9.88 -1.93 -8.74
C PRO A 129 11.38 -1.89 -8.61
N ALA A 130 12.07 -2.15 -9.74
CA ALA A 130 13.48 -2.49 -9.76
C ALA A 130 14.17 -1.57 -8.77
N LYS A 131 14.98 -2.12 -7.84
CA LYS A 131 15.82 -1.31 -6.94
C LYS A 131 16.32 -0.17 -7.81
N PRO A 132 15.89 1.08 -7.58
CA PRO A 132 16.07 2.12 -8.57
C PRO A 132 17.53 2.11 -8.96
N SER A 133 17.80 1.77 -10.21
CA SER A 133 19.14 1.76 -10.72
C SER A 133 19.50 3.23 -10.77
N PHE A 134 20.06 3.73 -9.67
CA PHE A 134 20.51 5.09 -9.57
C PHE A 134 21.59 5.24 -10.62
N ASN A 135 21.19 5.70 -11.81
CA ASN A 135 22.13 6.16 -12.80
C ASN A 135 23.00 7.17 -12.07
N ASN A 136 24.32 7.04 -12.21
CA ASN A 136 25.30 7.85 -11.48
C ASN A 136 25.27 9.34 -11.90
N THR A 137 24.17 9.78 -12.49
CA THR A 137 23.84 11.17 -12.81
C THR A 137 23.97 12.01 -11.55
N ALA A 138 24.67 13.13 -11.67
CA ALA A 138 24.78 14.11 -10.62
C ALA A 138 23.39 14.60 -10.21
N LEU A 139 23.19 14.87 -8.92
CA LEU A 139 21.97 15.49 -8.46
C LEU A 139 21.83 16.90 -9.07
N PRO A 140 20.60 17.37 -9.32
CA PRO A 140 20.36 18.74 -9.75
C PRO A 140 20.87 19.73 -8.69
N SER A 141 21.19 20.95 -9.10
CA SER A 141 21.67 21.99 -8.18
C SER A 141 20.57 22.52 -7.25
N ARG A 142 19.31 22.52 -7.73
CA ARG A 142 18.14 22.94 -6.96
C ARG A 142 16.93 22.04 -7.24
N VAL A 143 16.10 21.86 -6.22
CA VAL A 143 14.88 21.07 -6.27
C VAL A 143 13.70 21.84 -5.68
N TYR A 144 12.48 21.48 -6.07
CA TYR A 144 11.24 21.98 -5.47
C TYR A 144 10.16 20.89 -5.48
N TYR A 145 9.17 21.01 -4.62
CA TYR A 145 8.11 20.03 -4.48
C TYR A 145 7.08 20.13 -5.61
N THR A 146 6.72 18.98 -6.19
CA THR A 146 5.73 18.86 -7.28
C THR A 146 4.69 17.76 -7.05
N GLY A 147 4.85 16.95 -5.99
CA GLY A 147 3.94 15.85 -5.69
C GLY A 147 2.51 16.32 -5.42
N GLN A 148 1.53 15.52 -5.83
CA GLN A 148 0.13 15.76 -5.46
C GLN A 148 -0.16 15.07 -4.14
N THR A 149 -0.86 15.74 -3.22
CA THR A 149 -1.30 15.11 -1.97
C THR A 149 -2.81 14.85 -1.98
N LYS A 150 -3.24 13.83 -1.25
CA LYS A 150 -4.66 13.54 -1.00
C LYS A 150 -4.87 12.98 0.40
N MET A 151 -6.06 13.17 0.94
CA MET A 151 -6.50 12.48 2.16
C MET A 151 -6.86 11.04 1.82
N THR A 152 -6.28 10.08 2.54
CA THR A 152 -6.61 8.65 2.39
C THR A 152 -6.52 7.93 3.74
N GLY A 153 -7.02 6.69 3.78
CA GLY A 153 -6.82 5.80 4.92
C GLY A 153 -5.42 5.19 4.89
N LEU A 154 -4.61 5.43 5.92
CA LEU A 154 -3.32 4.76 6.10
C LEU A 154 -3.34 3.88 7.36
N TYR A 155 -2.68 2.73 7.30
CA TYR A 155 -2.42 1.89 8.47
C TYR A 155 -1.36 2.52 9.37
N ILE A 156 -1.75 2.93 10.58
CA ILE A 156 -0.89 3.57 11.58
C ILE A 156 -1.21 2.97 12.96
N ASN A 157 -0.23 2.33 13.59
CA ASN A 157 -0.33 1.77 14.95
C ASN A 157 -1.55 0.84 15.15
N GLY A 158 -1.83 0.02 14.14
CA GLY A 158 -2.95 -0.94 14.16
C GLY A 158 -4.33 -0.33 13.93
N LEU A 159 -4.41 0.91 13.45
CA LEU A 159 -5.65 1.58 13.05
C LEU A 159 -5.50 2.11 11.62
N ILE A 160 -6.60 2.14 10.88
CA ILE A 160 -6.69 2.99 9.69
C ILE A 160 -7.08 4.39 10.12
N LYS A 161 -6.27 5.38 9.74
CA LYS A 161 -6.52 6.80 10.01
C LYS A 161 -6.63 7.57 8.71
N CYS A 162 -7.59 8.49 8.63
CA CYS A 162 -7.62 9.49 7.57
C CYS A 162 -6.44 10.45 7.74
N THR A 163 -5.48 10.41 6.83
CA THR A 163 -4.32 11.30 6.86
C THR A 163 -3.89 11.65 5.44
N GLU A 164 -3.09 12.71 5.35
CA GLU A 164 -2.54 13.16 4.09
C GLU A 164 -1.42 12.21 3.63
N ALA A 165 -1.40 11.92 2.34
CA ALA A 165 -0.37 11.14 1.68
C ALA A 165 -0.11 11.66 0.27
N ILE A 166 1.02 11.28 -0.32
CA ILE A 166 1.43 11.68 -1.67
C ILE A 166 0.89 10.66 -2.67
N ALA A 167 0.17 11.14 -3.68
CA ALA A 167 -0.23 10.37 -4.83
C ALA A 167 0.89 10.34 -5.87
N LEU A 168 1.27 9.13 -6.27
CA LEU A 168 2.28 8.90 -7.28
C LEU A 168 1.66 8.87 -8.69
N PRO A 169 2.44 9.10 -9.76
CA PRO A 169 1.94 9.11 -11.13
C PRO A 169 1.30 7.80 -11.60
N ASP A 170 1.71 6.67 -11.02
CA ASP A 170 1.16 5.34 -11.26
C ASP A 170 -0.14 5.06 -10.48
N GLY A 171 -0.59 6.02 -9.66
CA GLY A 171 -1.79 5.92 -8.83
C GLY A 171 -1.53 5.35 -7.43
N ASP A 172 -0.31 4.86 -7.16
CA ASP A 172 0.05 4.39 -5.82
C ASP A 172 0.10 5.54 -4.83
N ILE A 173 -0.11 5.23 -3.55
CA ILE A 173 -0.08 6.21 -2.47
C ILE A 173 1.07 5.92 -1.52
N VAL A 174 1.84 6.95 -1.20
CA VAL A 174 2.99 6.85 -0.31
C VAL A 174 3.00 7.98 0.72
N ARG A 175 3.39 7.65 1.94
CA ARG A 175 3.59 8.61 3.03
C ARG A 175 4.97 8.49 3.65
N TRP A 176 5.49 7.26 3.74
CA TRP A 176 6.81 7.00 4.31
C TRP A 176 7.71 6.28 3.31
N LEU A 177 9.00 6.61 3.37
CA LEU A 177 10.07 5.82 2.77
C LEU A 177 11.00 5.36 3.88
N GLY A 178 10.87 4.09 4.28
CA GLY A 178 11.49 3.61 5.52
C GLY A 178 10.91 4.34 6.73
N ASN A 179 11.77 4.99 7.52
CA ASN A 179 11.37 5.76 8.70
C ASN A 179 11.19 7.26 8.42
N PHE A 180 11.36 7.70 7.18
CA PHE A 180 11.22 9.11 6.81
C PHE A 180 9.80 9.42 6.34
N ASP A 181 9.22 10.50 6.86
CA ASP A 181 7.95 11.03 6.41
C ASP A 181 8.13 11.92 5.18
N LEU A 182 7.58 11.50 4.03
CA LEU A 182 7.74 12.20 2.76
C LEU A 182 7.02 13.54 2.70
N LEU A 183 6.03 13.85 3.55
CA LEU A 183 5.50 15.23 3.56
C LEU A 183 6.49 16.21 4.20
N THR A 184 7.46 15.75 4.99
CA THR A 184 8.57 16.62 5.42
C THR A 184 9.38 17.09 4.21
N MET A 185 9.49 16.28 3.16
CA MET A 185 10.13 16.70 1.90
C MET A 185 9.36 17.85 1.23
N ARG A 186 8.02 17.82 1.23
CA ARG A 186 7.18 18.93 0.76
C ARG A 186 7.49 20.21 1.53
N ASP A 187 7.53 20.09 2.85
CA ASP A 187 7.72 21.25 3.73
C ASP A 187 9.11 21.89 3.50
N TYR A 188 10.15 21.08 3.27
CA TYR A 188 11.50 21.58 2.90
C TYR A 188 11.54 22.20 1.49
N CYS A 189 10.84 21.60 0.53
CA CYS A 189 10.94 21.95 -0.88
C CYS A 189 9.78 22.80 -1.40
N THR A 190 9.02 23.47 -0.51
CA THR A 190 7.86 24.31 -0.92
C THR A 190 8.29 25.45 -1.86
N LYS A 191 9.52 25.93 -1.71
CA LYS A 191 10.18 26.84 -2.66
C LYS A 191 11.43 26.16 -3.23
N PRO A 192 11.90 26.57 -4.42
CA PRO A 192 13.18 26.09 -4.94
C PRO A 192 14.31 26.18 -3.91
N LEU A 193 14.86 25.04 -3.52
CA LEU A 193 15.90 24.89 -2.50
C LEU A 193 17.18 24.33 -3.13
N ALA A 194 18.34 24.80 -2.71
CA ALA A 194 19.61 24.20 -3.14
C ALA A 194 19.71 22.75 -2.61
N THR A 195 20.09 21.81 -3.46
CA THR A 195 20.14 20.39 -3.10
C THR A 195 21.12 20.13 -1.95
N THR A 196 22.21 20.88 -1.88
CA THR A 196 23.16 20.83 -0.75
C THR A 196 22.49 21.23 0.57
N SER A 197 21.69 22.30 0.57
CA SER A 197 20.94 22.72 1.75
C SER A 197 19.85 21.72 2.15
N LEU A 198 19.24 21.04 1.19
CA LEU A 198 18.31 19.94 1.48
C LEU A 198 19.03 18.77 2.16
N ILE A 199 20.22 18.39 1.68
CA ILE A 199 21.04 17.34 2.31
C ILE A 199 21.39 17.73 3.75
N GLU A 200 21.80 18.98 3.99
CA GLU A 200 22.05 19.50 5.34
C GLU A 200 20.82 19.42 6.26
N GLN A 201 19.63 19.75 5.76
CA GLN A 201 18.38 19.62 6.52
C GLN A 201 18.05 18.16 6.86
N LEU A 202 18.29 17.23 5.92
CA LEU A 202 18.11 15.80 6.16
C LEU A 202 19.12 15.27 7.20
N HIS A 203 20.37 15.74 7.17
CA HIS A 203 21.36 15.41 8.20
C HIS A 203 20.96 15.90 9.59
N GLN A 204 20.32 17.07 9.70
CA GLN A 204 19.77 17.56 10.98
C GLN A 204 18.67 16.64 11.54
N GLN A 205 18.00 15.86 10.68
CA GLN A 205 17.05 14.82 11.07
C GLN A 205 17.72 13.44 11.29
N GLN A 206 19.04 13.40 11.43
CA GLN A 206 19.83 12.17 11.66
C GLN A 206 19.77 11.17 10.49
N ILE A 207 19.45 11.63 9.28
CA ILE A 207 19.48 10.80 8.07
C ILE A 207 20.92 10.80 7.56
N GLY A 208 21.49 9.61 7.33
CA GLY A 208 22.86 9.50 6.83
C GLY A 208 23.02 10.06 5.41
N GLU A 209 24.24 10.44 5.01
CA GLU A 209 24.47 11.02 3.68
C GLU A 209 24.01 10.11 2.54
N SER A 210 24.37 8.83 2.56
CA SER A 210 23.93 7.87 1.54
C SER A 210 22.41 7.70 1.50
N GLU A 211 21.74 7.78 2.66
CA GLU A 211 20.28 7.69 2.77
C GLU A 211 19.60 8.96 2.26
N ALA A 212 20.16 10.14 2.55
CA ALA A 212 19.68 11.41 2.05
C ALA A 212 19.77 11.47 0.52
N LEU A 213 20.90 11.04 -0.05
CA LEU A 213 21.09 10.94 -1.51
C LEU A 213 20.09 9.95 -2.12
N TYR A 214 19.89 8.78 -1.50
CA TYR A 214 18.90 7.80 -1.93
C TYR A 214 17.49 8.40 -1.93
N LEU A 215 17.10 9.05 -0.83
CA LEU A 215 15.79 9.66 -0.66
C LEU A 215 15.50 10.73 -1.72
N ILE A 216 16.46 11.64 -1.96
CA ILE A 216 16.32 12.71 -2.97
C ILE A 216 16.15 12.10 -4.36
N ARG A 217 16.99 11.11 -4.73
CA ARG A 217 16.89 10.44 -6.03
C ARG A 217 15.55 9.73 -6.19
N TRP A 218 15.12 8.99 -5.18
CA TRP A 218 13.84 8.31 -5.18
C TRP A 218 12.67 9.29 -5.36
N CYS A 219 12.70 10.43 -4.67
CA CYS A 219 11.69 11.48 -4.82
C CYS A 219 11.69 12.10 -6.23
N LEU A 220 12.86 12.31 -6.85
CA LEU A 220 12.97 12.80 -8.22
C LEU A 220 12.40 11.80 -9.23
N GLU A 221 12.77 10.52 -9.12
CA GLU A 221 12.28 9.45 -10.02
C GLU A 221 10.76 9.24 -9.93
N ARG A 222 10.17 9.56 -8.78
CA ARG A 222 8.73 9.44 -8.52
C ARG A 222 7.96 10.76 -8.71
N ASN A 223 8.59 11.80 -9.25
CA ASN A 223 8.00 13.13 -9.47
C ASN A 223 7.43 13.80 -8.20
N ILE A 224 7.93 13.43 -7.01
CA ILE A 224 7.56 14.06 -5.74
C ILE A 224 8.23 15.44 -5.63
N ILE A 225 9.48 15.51 -6.06
CA ILE A 225 10.22 16.76 -6.25
C ILE A 225 10.72 16.82 -7.69
N SER A 226 10.93 18.04 -8.19
CA SER A 226 11.41 18.31 -9.55
C SER A 226 12.59 19.28 -9.53
N THR A 227 13.33 19.34 -10.64
CA THR A 227 14.47 20.23 -10.82
C THR A 227 14.01 21.67 -11.00
N ALA A 228 14.53 22.60 -10.20
CA ALA A 228 14.32 24.02 -10.42
C ALA A 228 15.50 24.58 -11.23
N ASP A 229 15.33 24.74 -12.54
CA ASP A 229 16.34 25.42 -13.36
C ASP A 229 16.44 26.90 -12.99
N ILE A 230 17.66 27.45 -13.09
CA ILE A 230 18.01 28.83 -12.74
C ILE A 230 17.29 29.86 -13.67
N LYS A 231 16.67 29.41 -14.77
CA LYS A 231 15.95 30.30 -15.70
C LYS A 231 14.46 30.30 -15.37
N GLY A 232 14.01 31.46 -14.89
CA GLY A 232 12.69 31.76 -14.33
C GLY A 232 11.49 31.13 -15.02
N ASN A 233 10.64 30.48 -14.20
CA ASN A 233 9.22 30.29 -14.44
C ASN A 233 8.44 29.95 -13.15
N TRP A 234 8.98 30.25 -11.96
CA TRP A 234 8.34 29.89 -10.68
C TRP A 234 7.30 30.91 -10.18
N GLU A 235 7.06 32.01 -10.92
CA GLU A 235 6.06 33.03 -10.56
C GLU A 235 4.63 32.76 -11.07
N LEU A 236 4.37 31.69 -11.84
CA LEU A 236 3.02 31.42 -12.39
C LEU A 236 2.27 30.32 -11.63
N GLY A 237 2.25 30.42 -10.30
CA GLY A 237 1.57 29.46 -9.42
C GLY A 237 0.85 30.11 -8.25
N ILE A 238 0.26 31.30 -8.44
CA ILE A 238 -0.73 31.87 -7.51
C ILE A 238 -2.04 31.99 -8.29
N GLY A 239 -3.09 31.39 -7.75
CA GLY A 239 -4.30 31.03 -8.44
C GLY A 239 -5.03 32.17 -9.16
N THR A 240 -5.55 31.85 -10.33
CA THR A 240 -6.79 32.44 -10.83
C THR A 240 -7.94 31.57 -10.33
N THR A 241 -8.52 31.95 -9.20
CA THR A 241 -9.96 31.82 -9.02
C THR A 241 -10.61 32.67 -10.09
N ASP A 242 -11.35 32.06 -11.02
CA ASP A 242 -12.35 32.76 -11.82
C ASP A 242 -13.52 31.81 -12.11
N ASN A 243 -14.65 32.18 -11.51
CA ASN A 243 -16.08 31.88 -11.78
C ASN A 243 -16.50 30.58 -12.47
#